data_AF-A0A6P6EKG2-F1
#
_entry.id   AF-A0A6P6EKG2-F1
#
_cell.length_a   1.000
_cell.length_b   1.000
_cell.length_c   1.000
_cell.angle_alpha   90.00
_cell.angle_beta   90.00
_cell.angle_gamma   90.00
#
_symmetry.space_group_name_H-M   'P 1'
#
loop_
_entity.id
_entity.type
_entity.pdbx_description
1 polymer ?
#
loop_
_entity_poly.entity_id
_entity_poly.type
_entity_poly.pdbx_seq_one_letter_code
_entity_poly.pdbx_strand_id
1 'polypeptide(L)'
;MAARRLFMATRTWAAWEPRELPDFATPVRLLVRDYAKKPAVMKGSKGAKGGVVSEALKDPDVCTDPVRLTTHAMGVNIYKEGQDVVLKADAEYPEWLFHMNVGPPKKLEELDPETREYWRLLRKQNIWRENRLNKNRKF
;
A
#
# COMPACT_ATOMS: atom_id res chain seq x y z
N MET A 1 -6.39 15.29 71.29
CA MET A 1 -6.67 13.87 71.62
C MET A 1 -7.56 13.30 70.54
N ALA A 2 -7.11 12.24 69.84
CA ALA A 2 -7.87 11.12 69.25
C ALA A 2 -9.18 11.40 68.46
N ALA A 3 -9.53 10.75 67.34
CA ALA A 3 -8.91 9.69 66.56
C ALA A 3 -9.69 9.54 65.24
N ARG A 4 -8.96 9.19 64.18
CA ARG A 4 -9.27 8.19 63.13
C ARG A 4 -10.72 7.66 63.08
N ARG A 5 -11.32 7.66 61.88
CA ARG A 5 -11.40 6.47 60.98
C ARG A 5 -12.43 6.74 59.87
N LEU A 6 -11.92 6.78 58.64
CA LEU A 6 -12.69 6.63 57.41
C LEU A 6 -13.31 5.24 57.39
N PHE A 7 -14.62 5.14 57.22
CA PHE A 7 -15.30 3.88 56.97
C PHE A 7 -15.88 3.86 55.56
N MET A 8 -15.36 2.90 54.81
CA MET A 8 -15.81 2.37 53.52
C MET A 8 -17.32 2.14 53.47
N ALA A 9 -17.94 2.40 52.32
CA ALA A 9 -18.97 1.51 51.76
C ALA A 9 -19.30 1.93 50.31
N THR A 10 -18.57 1.31 49.39
CA THR A 10 -18.93 1.17 47.98
C THR A 10 -20.33 0.59 47.83
N ARG A 11 -21.25 1.30 47.18
CA ARG A 11 -22.50 0.71 46.66
C ARG A 11 -22.28 0.33 45.21
N THR A 12 -22.02 -0.96 45.05
CA THR A 12 -21.89 -1.72 43.82
C THR A 12 -23.20 -1.70 43.03
N TRP A 13 -23.17 -1.18 41.81
CA TRP A 13 -24.15 -1.52 40.78
C TRP A 13 -23.68 -2.81 40.11
N ALA A 14 -24.15 -3.94 40.62
CA ALA A 14 -24.05 -5.23 39.96
C ALA A 14 -25.29 -5.39 39.09
N ALA A 15 -25.13 -5.19 37.77
CA ALA A 15 -25.93 -5.81 36.71
C ALA A 15 -25.52 -5.23 35.35
N TRP A 16 -24.32 -5.54 34.90
CA TRP A 16 -24.03 -5.75 33.49
C TRP A 16 -23.21 -7.02 33.46
N GLU A 17 -23.80 -8.11 32.99
CA GLU A 17 -23.06 -9.32 32.70
C GLU A 17 -21.96 -9.01 31.69
N PRO A 18 -20.68 -9.23 32.02
CA PRO A 18 -19.66 -9.27 30.99
C PRO A 18 -19.88 -10.57 30.23
N ARG A 19 -20.24 -10.46 28.95
CA ARG A 19 -20.02 -11.52 27.96
C ARG A 19 -18.67 -12.14 28.22
N GLU A 20 -18.66 -13.42 28.57
CA GLU A 20 -17.44 -14.14 28.86
C GLU A 20 -16.48 -14.02 27.68
N LEU A 21 -15.34 -13.37 27.93
CA LEU A 21 -14.21 -13.38 27.01
C LEU A 21 -13.49 -14.70 27.26
N PRO A 22 -13.29 -15.56 26.24
CA PRO A 22 -12.50 -16.77 26.42
C PRO A 22 -11.08 -16.38 26.85
N ASP A 23 -10.62 -17.03 27.91
CA ASP A 23 -9.31 -16.86 28.53
C ASP A 23 -8.19 -16.74 27.49
N PHE A 24 -7.55 -15.56 27.43
CA PHE A 24 -6.32 -15.34 26.68
C PHE A 24 -5.12 -15.94 27.45
N ALA A 25 -5.18 -17.22 27.79
CA ALA A 25 -4.09 -17.98 28.41
C ALA A 25 -3.31 -18.80 27.38
N THR A 26 -3.29 -18.37 26.12
CA THR A 26 -2.31 -18.85 25.13
C THR A 26 -1.25 -17.77 24.96
N PRO A 27 0.06 -18.10 24.99
CA PRO A 27 1.06 -17.11 24.64
C PRO A 27 0.82 -16.72 23.18
N VAL A 28 0.35 -15.49 22.97
CA VAL A 28 0.23 -14.89 21.64
C VAL A 28 1.62 -14.93 21.03
N ARG A 29 1.85 -15.89 20.13
CA ARG A 29 3.06 -15.95 19.34
C ARG A 29 3.02 -14.75 18.41
N LEU A 30 3.68 -13.66 18.83
CA LEU A 30 3.89 -12.49 17.99
C LEU A 30 4.70 -12.95 16.76
N LEU A 31 3.99 -13.26 15.67
CA LEU A 31 4.59 -13.46 14.37
C LEU A 31 5.02 -12.09 13.85
N VAL A 32 6.22 -11.67 14.24
CA VAL A 32 6.89 -10.55 13.60
C VAL A 32 7.15 -10.96 12.15
N ARG A 33 6.48 -10.31 11.20
CA ARG A 33 6.80 -10.45 9.78
C ARG A 33 8.05 -9.63 9.52
N ASP A 34 9.22 -10.25 9.67
CA ASP A 34 10.46 -9.66 9.21
C ASP A 34 10.45 -9.53 7.69
N TYR A 35 10.94 -8.40 7.17
CA TYR A 35 11.09 -8.19 5.73
C TYR A 35 12.05 -9.22 5.14
N ALA A 36 11.77 -9.69 3.92
CA ALA A 36 12.65 -10.58 3.18
C ALA A 36 14.06 -9.96 3.08
N LYS A 37 15.06 -10.66 3.66
CA LYS A 37 16.47 -10.26 3.59
C LYS A 37 16.87 -10.22 2.11
N LYS A 38 17.25 -9.05 1.61
CA LYS A 38 17.84 -8.92 0.27
C LYS A 38 19.00 -9.92 0.15
N PRO A 39 19.11 -10.73 -0.91
CA PRO A 39 20.26 -11.59 -1.08
C PRO A 39 21.49 -10.68 -1.11
N ALA A 40 22.32 -10.81 -0.07
CA ALA A 40 23.59 -10.15 -0.05
C ALA A 40 24.35 -10.67 -1.27
N VAL A 41 24.63 -9.77 -2.21
CA VAL A 41 25.70 -9.99 -3.20
C VAL A 41 26.98 -10.04 -2.37
N MET A 42 27.28 -11.22 -1.83
CA MET A 42 28.56 -11.50 -1.19
C MET A 42 29.60 -11.43 -2.30
N LYS A 43 30.24 -10.26 -2.38
CA LYS A 43 31.50 -10.08 -3.06
C LYS A 43 32.51 -11.00 -2.38
N GLY A 44 32.72 -12.16 -2.98
CA GLY A 44 33.85 -13.05 -2.73
C GLY A 44 33.63 -14.09 -1.63
N SER A 45 33.28 -15.32 -2.02
CA SER A 45 34.00 -16.53 -1.59
C SER A 45 33.49 -17.76 -2.36
N LYS A 46 34.36 -18.24 -3.25
CA LYS A 46 34.60 -19.62 -3.70
C LYS A 46 33.53 -20.69 -3.38
N GLY A 47 32.75 -21.03 -4.41
CA GLY A 47 32.41 -22.42 -4.78
C GLY A 47 31.24 -23.11 -4.09
N ALA A 48 30.08 -23.14 -4.76
CA ALA A 48 29.15 -24.26 -4.69
C ALA A 48 28.25 -24.27 -5.96
N LYS A 49 28.07 -25.47 -6.49
CA LYS A 49 27.47 -25.82 -7.79
C LYS A 49 26.03 -25.31 -7.93
N GLY A 50 25.67 -24.92 -9.16
CA GLY A 50 24.29 -24.64 -9.55
C GLY A 50 24.05 -23.18 -9.92
N GLY A 51 24.86 -22.63 -10.83
CA GLY A 51 24.50 -21.42 -11.53
C GLY A 51 23.29 -21.72 -12.41
N VAL A 52 22.08 -21.58 -11.85
CA VAL A 52 20.95 -21.13 -12.66
C VAL A 52 21.45 -19.82 -13.23
N VAL A 53 21.77 -19.85 -14.53
CA VAL A 53 21.91 -18.65 -15.33
C VAL A 53 20.71 -17.83 -14.92
N SER A 54 20.95 -16.73 -14.21
CA SER A 54 20.00 -15.65 -14.15
C SER A 54 19.88 -15.18 -15.59
N GLU A 55 19.10 -15.90 -16.39
CA GLU A 55 18.56 -15.41 -17.63
C GLU A 55 17.95 -14.10 -17.18
N ALA A 56 18.63 -13.01 -17.55
CA ALA A 56 18.19 -11.68 -17.19
C ALA A 56 16.70 -11.64 -17.52
N LEU A 57 15.86 -11.39 -16.52
CA LEU A 57 14.41 -11.34 -16.70
C LEU A 57 14.17 -10.28 -17.78
N LYS A 58 14.03 -10.74 -19.01
CA LYS A 58 13.78 -9.91 -20.16
C LYS A 58 12.28 -9.69 -20.17
N ASP A 59 11.89 -8.43 -20.22
CA ASP A 59 10.51 -8.09 -20.48
C ASP A 59 10.11 -8.73 -21.82
N PRO A 60 8.88 -9.24 -21.95
CA PRO A 60 8.41 -9.88 -23.17
C PRO A 60 8.50 -8.90 -24.34
N ASP A 61 8.86 -9.41 -25.51
CA ASP A 61 8.97 -8.60 -26.72
C ASP A 61 7.60 -7.99 -27.09
N VAL A 62 7.57 -6.67 -27.23
CA VAL A 62 6.36 -5.91 -27.55
C VAL A 62 6.21 -5.80 -29.06
N CYS A 63 4.98 -5.93 -29.55
CA CYS A 63 4.66 -5.75 -30.97
C CYS A 63 4.82 -4.28 -31.40
N THR A 64 5.52 -4.04 -32.52
CA THR A 64 5.80 -2.70 -33.07
C THR A 64 4.83 -2.29 -34.18
N ASP A 65 3.86 -3.13 -34.52
CA ASP A 65 2.94 -2.89 -35.64
C ASP A 65 1.87 -1.85 -35.26
N PRO A 66 1.78 -0.71 -35.97
CA PRO A 66 0.89 0.38 -35.58
C PRO A 66 -0.59 0.02 -35.68
N VAL A 67 -0.96 -0.80 -36.68
CA VAL A 67 -2.36 -1.23 -36.89
C VAL A 67 -2.84 -2.14 -35.76
N ARG A 68 -1.97 -2.99 -35.22
CA ARG A 68 -2.33 -3.90 -34.14
C ARG A 68 -2.50 -3.15 -32.82
N LEU A 69 -1.64 -2.16 -32.56
CA LEU A 69 -1.69 -1.32 -31.37
C LEU A 69 -2.92 -0.41 -31.29
N THR A 70 -3.49 0.00 -32.43
CA THR A 70 -4.69 0.83 -32.47
C THR A 70 -6.00 0.04 -32.45
N THR A 71 -5.96 -1.23 -32.84
CA THR A 71 -7.15 -2.09 -32.92
C THR A 71 -7.31 -3.00 -31.71
N HIS A 72 -6.19 -3.43 -31.10
CA HIS A 72 -6.17 -4.38 -30.00
C HIS A 72 -5.34 -3.85 -28.83
N ALA A 73 -5.77 -4.19 -27.62
CA ALA A 73 -5.02 -3.89 -26.40
C ALA A 73 -3.95 -4.95 -26.14
N MET A 74 -2.77 -4.76 -26.74
CA MET A 74 -1.63 -5.66 -26.55
C MET A 74 -1.14 -5.61 -25.09
N GLY A 75 -0.88 -6.78 -24.49
CA GLY A 75 -0.37 -6.90 -23.12
C GLY A 75 -1.45 -6.96 -22.02
N VAL A 76 -2.73 -6.92 -22.38
CA VAL A 76 -3.83 -7.17 -21.44
C VAL A 76 -3.98 -8.68 -21.16
N ASN A 77 -3.79 -9.52 -22.18
CA ASN A 77 -3.81 -10.96 -22.01
C ASN A 77 -2.45 -11.48 -21.52
N ILE A 78 -2.45 -12.13 -20.34
CA ILE A 78 -1.24 -12.70 -19.70
C ILE A 78 -1.13 -14.21 -19.98
N TYR A 79 -2.20 -14.84 -20.44
CA TYR A 79 -2.23 -16.28 -20.71
C TYR A 79 -1.58 -16.59 -22.06
N LYS A 80 -0.81 -17.69 -22.12
CA LYS A 80 -0.17 -18.18 -23.35
C LYS A 80 -1.18 -18.54 -24.44
N GLU A 81 -2.33 -19.06 -24.01
CA GLU A 81 -3.43 -19.44 -24.86
C GLU A 81 -4.57 -18.46 -24.59
N GLY A 82 -4.74 -17.50 -25.49
CA GLY A 82 -5.79 -16.49 -25.41
C GLY A 82 -5.60 -15.46 -26.50
N GLN A 83 -6.72 -14.91 -26.97
CA GLN A 83 -6.70 -13.84 -27.96
C GLN A 83 -6.61 -12.48 -27.25
N ASP A 84 -5.90 -11.54 -27.86
CA ASP A 84 -5.83 -10.16 -27.36
C ASP A 84 -7.20 -9.47 -27.48
N VAL A 85 -7.50 -8.62 -26.49
CA VAL A 85 -8.80 -7.95 -26.40
C VAL A 85 -8.88 -6.85 -27.47
N VAL A 86 -9.92 -6.90 -28.30
CA VAL A 86 -10.22 -5.87 -29.31
C VAL A 86 -10.75 -4.62 -28.61
N LEU A 87 -10.28 -3.45 -29.03
CA LEU A 87 -10.79 -2.16 -28.53
C LEU A 87 -12.21 -1.92 -29.07
N LYS A 88 -13.10 -1.52 -28.15
CA LYS A 88 -14.50 -1.21 -28.46
C LYS A 88 -14.64 0.22 -28.93
N ALA A 89 -15.82 0.58 -29.44
CA ALA A 89 -16.14 1.97 -29.75
C ALA A 89 -16.30 2.81 -28.47
N ASP A 90 -16.03 4.11 -28.57
CA ASP A 90 -16.07 5.05 -27.43
C ASP A 90 -17.40 5.05 -26.68
N ALA A 91 -18.52 4.80 -27.37
CA ALA A 91 -19.86 4.75 -26.80
C ALA A 91 -20.09 3.55 -25.85
N GLU A 92 -19.29 2.49 -25.95
CA GLU A 92 -19.38 1.35 -25.04
C GLU A 92 -18.63 1.60 -23.72
N TYR A 93 -17.74 2.58 -23.70
CA TYR A 93 -17.00 2.93 -22.51
C TYR A 93 -17.79 3.92 -21.65
N PRO A 94 -17.74 3.78 -20.32
CA PRO A 94 -18.47 4.67 -19.43
C PRO A 94 -17.91 6.10 -19.49
N GLU A 95 -18.80 7.09 -19.40
CA GLU A 95 -18.46 8.50 -19.57
C GLU A 95 -17.38 8.99 -18.60
N TRP A 96 -17.34 8.48 -17.37
CA TRP A 96 -16.35 8.89 -16.36
C TRP A 96 -14.90 8.68 -16.81
N LEU A 97 -14.65 7.74 -17.74
CA LEU A 97 -13.33 7.49 -18.28
C LEU A 97 -12.76 8.73 -18.99
N PHE A 98 -13.62 9.43 -19.74
CA PHE A 98 -13.25 10.63 -20.50
C PHE A 98 -13.18 11.90 -19.65
N HIS A 99 -13.71 11.86 -18.42
CA HIS A 99 -13.66 12.97 -17.47
C HIS A 99 -12.43 12.92 -16.55
N MET A 100 -11.59 11.88 -16.66
CA MET A 100 -10.38 11.76 -15.86
C MET A 100 -9.30 12.77 -16.27
N ASN A 101 -8.55 13.27 -15.28
CA ASN A 101 -7.41 14.14 -15.55
C ASN A 101 -6.20 13.30 -16.02
N VAL A 102 -5.94 13.32 -17.34
CA VAL A 102 -4.76 12.70 -17.97
C VAL A 102 -3.55 13.65 -17.97
N GLY A 103 -3.77 14.92 -17.59
CA GLY A 103 -2.74 15.95 -17.51
C GLY A 103 -1.93 15.90 -16.21
N PRO A 104 -1.18 16.98 -15.93
CA PRO A 104 -0.47 17.10 -14.66
C PRO A 104 -1.45 17.07 -13.47
N PRO A 105 -0.99 16.60 -12.30
CA PRO A 105 -1.81 16.61 -11.11
C PRO A 105 -2.19 18.05 -10.73
N LYS A 106 -3.44 18.23 -10.29
CA LYS A 106 -3.95 19.53 -9.84
C LYS A 106 -3.11 20.08 -8.69
N LYS A 107 -2.89 21.38 -8.68
CA LYS A 107 -2.17 22.06 -7.60
C LYS A 107 -3.06 22.24 -6.37
N LEU A 108 -2.45 22.53 -5.22
CA LEU A 108 -3.21 22.78 -3.99
C LEU A 108 -4.15 23.98 -4.11
N GLU A 109 -3.72 25.01 -4.84
CA GLU A 109 -4.47 26.26 -5.04
C GLU A 109 -5.73 26.09 -5.92
N GLU A 110 -5.71 25.07 -6.79
CA GLU A 110 -6.82 24.74 -7.70
C GLU A 110 -7.86 23.83 -7.05
N LEU A 111 -7.50 23.19 -5.92
CA LEU A 111 -8.36 22.28 -5.20
C LEU A 111 -9.20 23.03 -4.17
N ASP A 112 -10.46 22.64 -4.08
CA ASP A 112 -11.38 23.16 -3.09
C ASP A 112 -11.04 22.65 -1.67
N PRO A 113 -10.90 23.55 -0.67
CA PRO A 113 -10.61 23.19 0.72
C PRO A 113 -11.63 22.24 1.37
N GLU A 114 -12.86 22.18 0.87
CA GLU A 114 -13.88 21.27 1.41
C GLU A 114 -13.72 19.83 0.90
N THR A 115 -12.88 19.63 -0.11
CA THR A 115 -12.68 18.31 -0.73
C THR A 115 -11.58 17.51 -0.02
N ARG A 116 -11.78 16.19 0.12
CA ARG A 116 -10.80 15.28 0.75
C ARG A 116 -9.44 15.25 0.04
N GLU A 117 -9.42 15.49 -1.26
CA GLU A 117 -8.22 15.53 -2.10
C GLU A 117 -7.27 16.66 -1.71
N TYR A 118 -7.82 17.83 -1.40
CA TYR A 118 -7.06 18.98 -0.91
C TYR A 118 -6.24 18.61 0.33
N TRP A 119 -6.90 18.01 1.33
CA TRP A 119 -6.24 17.61 2.57
C TRP A 119 -5.23 16.47 2.39
N ARG A 120 -5.44 15.57 1.43
CA ARG A 120 -4.43 14.55 1.07
C ARG A 120 -3.18 15.20 0.48
N LEU A 121 -3.34 16.19 -0.39
CA LEU A 121 -2.23 16.91 -1.02
C LEU A 121 -1.47 17.76 0.02
N LEU A 122 -2.18 18.51 0.87
CA LEU A 122 -1.59 19.26 1.99
C LEU A 122 -0.83 18.32 2.94
N ARG A 123 -1.46 17.18 3.27
CA ARG A 123 -0.87 15.93 3.79
C ARG A 123 0.56 15.71 3.29
N LYS A 124 0.63 15.45 1.99
CA LYS A 124 1.83 15.07 1.26
C LYS A 124 2.90 16.17 1.29
N GLN A 125 2.49 17.44 1.13
CA GLN A 125 3.42 18.57 1.16
C GLN A 125 4.07 18.77 2.52
N ASN A 126 3.31 18.60 3.61
CA ASN A 126 3.86 18.69 4.96
C ASN A 126 4.89 17.58 5.23
N ILE A 127 4.61 16.35 4.83
CA ILE A 127 5.57 15.23 4.93
C ILE A 127 6.84 15.56 4.12
N TRP A 128 6.70 16.10 2.91
CA TRP A 128 7.86 16.49 2.11
C TRP A 128 8.69 17.61 2.74
N ARG A 129 8.03 18.58 3.38
CA ARG A 129 8.69 19.65 4.13
C ARG A 129 9.46 19.08 5.30
N GLU A 130 8.84 18.23 6.12
CA GLU A 130 9.47 17.59 7.27
C GLU A 130 10.65 16.72 6.85
N ASN A 131 10.49 15.90 5.81
CA ASN A 131 11.58 15.10 5.26
C ASN A 131 12.75 15.99 4.81
N ARG A 132 12.48 17.16 4.23
CA ARG A 132 13.53 18.10 3.81
C ARG A 132 14.26 18.72 5.00
N LEU A 133 13.56 19.05 6.07
CA LEU A 133 14.14 19.60 7.29
C LEU A 133 14.94 18.54 8.07
N ASN A 134 14.41 17.33 8.17
CA ASN A 134 15.03 16.22 8.90
C ASN A 134 16.22 15.60 8.17
N LYS A 135 16.41 15.86 6.86
CA LYS A 135 17.58 15.38 6.09
C LYS A 135 18.92 15.70 6.75
N ASN A 136 19.03 16.85 7.42
CA ASN A 136 20.29 17.32 8.01
C ASN A 136 20.36 17.08 9.53
N ARG A 137 19.32 16.49 10.14
CA ARG A 137 19.33 16.19 11.57
C ARG A 137 20.02 14.85 11.80
N LYS A 138 21.08 14.87 12.60
CA LYS A 138 21.70 13.64 13.12
C LYS A 138 21.00 13.31 14.44
N PHE A 139 20.19 12.24 14.39
CA PHE A 139 19.41 11.65 15.48
C PHE A 139 18.40 12.58 16.18
#